data_AF-A0A2G8E7M8-F1
#
_entry.id   AF-A0A2G8E7M8-F1
#
_cell.length_a   1.000
_cell.length_b   1.000
_cell.length_c   1.000
_cell.angle_alpha   90.00
_cell.angle_beta   90.00
_cell.angle_gamma   90.00
#
_symmetry.space_group_name_H-M   'P 1'
#
loop_
_entity.id
_entity.type
_entity.pdbx_description
1 polymer ?
#
loop_
_entity_poly.entity_id
_entity_poly.type
_entity_poly.pdbx_seq_one_letter_code
_entity_poly.pdbx_strand_id
1 'polypeptide(L)'
;MNKPNTDIASESSLAGQLMGAFRNLMMNTDDMLPATVVSYDDATNRAVIKPLVMMVSTEGQRIPRAPVHNIPVFRFGGGGFFIRVPLKPGDFGWLKANDRDISLIFQRGGLEDEPNTHRLKSFSDAMFFPDSVKGWMVDGKNIDALVLQSLDGSVCLALHNDKCVLDTPVFEVNAGESIFNGNLTVNGNHQINGNSDSNGGTMRHNGKNIGADHLHGGVQRGSDNTGNPL
;
A
#
# COMPACT_ATOMS: atom_id res chain seq x y z
N MET A 1 20.77 -33.25 -17.07
CA MET A 1 20.64 -33.71 -15.67
C MET A 1 21.87 -33.24 -14.91
N ASN A 2 21.76 -32.16 -14.14
CA ASN A 2 22.84 -31.78 -13.22
C ASN A 2 22.71 -32.70 -12.00
N LYS A 3 23.61 -33.66 -11.86
CA LYS A 3 23.76 -34.39 -10.60
C LYS A 3 24.01 -33.34 -9.50
N PRO A 4 23.30 -33.38 -8.36
CA PRO A 4 23.66 -32.53 -7.25
C PRO A 4 25.13 -32.81 -6.89
N ASN A 5 25.90 -31.75 -6.65
CA ASN A 5 27.28 -31.86 -6.20
C ASN A 5 27.27 -32.38 -4.75
N THR A 6 27.13 -33.70 -4.58
CA THR A 6 27.41 -34.37 -3.32
C THR A 6 28.87 -34.77 -3.32
N ASP A 7 29.64 -34.21 -2.39
CA ASP A 7 31.02 -34.63 -2.18
C ASP A 7 31.02 -36.12 -1.79
N ILE A 8 31.61 -36.96 -2.65
CA ILE A 8 31.65 -38.42 -2.49
C ILE A 8 32.38 -38.81 -1.18
N ALA A 9 33.25 -37.94 -0.66
CA ALA A 9 33.90 -38.14 0.64
C ALA A 9 32.93 -38.05 1.84
N SER A 10 31.71 -37.55 1.65
CA SER A 10 30.70 -37.40 2.70
C SER A 10 29.69 -38.56 2.77
N GLU A 11 29.53 -39.38 1.73
CA GLU A 11 28.43 -40.36 1.65
C GLU A 11 28.46 -41.47 2.73
N SER A 12 29.57 -41.66 3.44
CA SER A 12 29.69 -42.67 4.51
C SER A 12 30.40 -42.18 5.76
N SER A 13 30.62 -40.86 5.89
CA SER A 13 31.22 -40.27 7.09
C SER A 13 30.14 -39.79 8.06
N LEU A 14 30.46 -39.78 9.36
CA LEU A 14 29.59 -39.17 10.39
C LEU A 14 29.24 -37.72 10.02
N ALA A 15 30.19 -36.99 9.44
CA ALA A 15 29.97 -35.63 8.97
C ALA A 15 28.91 -35.55 7.86
N GLY A 16 28.95 -36.45 6.87
CA GLY A 16 27.92 -36.44 5.81
C GLY A 16 26.55 -36.91 6.28
N GLN A 17 26.48 -37.87 7.21
CA GLN A 17 25.20 -38.23 7.85
C GLN A 17 24.63 -37.06 8.65
N LEU A 18 25.47 -36.33 9.38
CA LEU A 18 25.07 -35.14 10.14
C LEU A 18 24.60 -34.01 9.20
N MET A 19 25.29 -33.79 8.09
CA MET A 19 24.87 -32.84 7.05
C MET A 19 23.53 -33.23 6.41
N GLY A 20 23.30 -34.51 6.15
CA GLY A 20 22.02 -35.03 5.67
C GLY A 20 20.89 -34.80 6.68
N ALA A 21 21.14 -35.04 7.97
CA ALA A 21 20.19 -34.79 9.05
C ALA A 21 19.85 -33.30 9.17
N PHE A 22 20.85 -32.40 9.16
CA PHE A 22 20.62 -30.96 9.21
C PHE A 22 19.89 -30.44 7.96
N ARG A 23 20.21 -30.96 6.78
CA ARG A 23 19.48 -30.61 5.56
C ARG A 23 18.01 -31.01 5.65
N ASN A 24 17.72 -32.21 6.15
CA ASN A 24 16.34 -32.66 6.36
C ASN A 24 15.61 -31.82 7.40
N LEU A 25 16.28 -31.43 8.49
CA LEU A 25 15.72 -30.50 9.47
C LEU A 25 15.36 -29.15 8.82
N MET A 26 16.28 -28.57 8.04
CA MET A 26 16.05 -27.31 7.33
C MET A 26 14.94 -27.41 6.28
N MET A 27 14.84 -28.53 5.56
CA MET A 27 13.77 -28.77 4.59
C MET A 27 12.38 -28.86 5.22
N ASN A 28 12.29 -29.28 6.48
CA ASN A 28 11.05 -29.35 7.26
C ASN A 28 10.79 -28.08 8.09
N THR A 29 11.63 -27.06 7.97
CA THR A 29 11.46 -25.78 8.66
C THR A 29 10.90 -24.77 7.65
N ASP A 30 9.63 -24.39 7.79
CA ASP A 30 9.08 -23.33 6.96
C ASP A 30 9.68 -21.99 7.39
N ASP A 31 10.08 -21.18 6.41
CA ASP A 31 10.56 -19.82 6.65
C ASP A 31 9.73 -18.82 5.86
N MET A 32 10.22 -18.36 4.71
CA MET A 32 9.51 -17.41 3.87
C MET A 32 9.39 -17.92 2.43
N LEU A 33 8.19 -17.87 1.86
CA LEU A 33 7.95 -18.22 0.46
C LEU A 33 7.05 -17.18 -0.22
N PRO A 34 7.21 -16.96 -1.54
CA PRO A 34 6.24 -16.19 -2.30
C PRO A 34 4.91 -16.95 -2.31
N ALA A 35 3.82 -16.19 -2.16
CA ALA A 35 2.47 -16.72 -2.03
C ALA A 35 1.46 -15.83 -2.74
N THR A 36 0.26 -16.35 -2.96
CA THR A 36 -0.88 -15.61 -3.51
C THR A 36 -2.09 -15.68 -2.59
N VAL A 37 -2.87 -14.60 -2.58
CA VAL A 37 -4.15 -14.52 -1.86
C VAL A 37 -5.18 -15.38 -2.59
N VAL A 38 -5.79 -16.32 -1.89
CA VAL A 38 -6.95 -17.09 -2.37
C VAL A 38 -8.24 -16.37 -1.99
N SER A 39 -8.33 -15.88 -0.76
CA SER A 39 -9.41 -15.03 -0.28
C SER A 39 -8.93 -14.16 0.90
N TYR A 40 -9.63 -13.06 1.14
CA TYR A 40 -9.32 -12.11 2.21
C TYR A 40 -10.62 -11.58 2.85
N ASP A 41 -10.69 -11.64 4.17
CA ASP A 41 -11.72 -11.04 5.00
C ASP A 41 -11.18 -9.75 5.62
N ASP A 42 -11.73 -8.63 5.18
CA ASP A 42 -11.27 -7.30 5.58
C ASP A 42 -11.68 -6.94 7.01
N ALA A 43 -12.80 -7.48 7.50
CA ALA A 43 -13.32 -7.18 8.84
C ALA A 43 -12.44 -7.81 9.92
N THR A 44 -11.93 -9.01 9.67
CA THR A 44 -11.08 -9.74 10.62
C THR A 44 -9.59 -9.64 10.31
N ASN A 45 -9.21 -9.04 9.17
CA ASN A 45 -7.84 -8.99 8.65
C ASN A 45 -7.21 -10.40 8.55
N ARG A 46 -7.94 -11.32 7.91
CA ARG A 46 -7.53 -12.73 7.74
C ARG A 46 -7.62 -13.14 6.29
N ALA A 47 -6.68 -13.97 5.85
CA ALA A 47 -6.61 -14.46 4.49
C ALA A 47 -6.47 -15.98 4.42
N VAL A 48 -6.89 -16.53 3.29
CA VAL A 48 -6.45 -17.84 2.83
C VAL A 48 -5.34 -17.62 1.82
N ILE A 49 -4.16 -18.19 2.09
CA ILE A 49 -2.93 -17.92 1.32
C ILE A 49 -2.39 -19.21 0.74
N LYS A 50 -1.98 -19.18 -0.54
CA LYS A 50 -1.39 -20.33 -1.22
C LYS A 50 0.09 -20.07 -1.53
N PRO A 51 1.04 -20.80 -0.91
CA PRO A 51 2.44 -20.76 -1.30
C PRO A 51 2.64 -21.20 -2.76
N LEU A 52 3.50 -20.51 -3.48
CA LEU A 52 3.70 -20.73 -4.92
C LEU A 52 4.83 -21.72 -5.24
N VAL A 53 5.83 -21.83 -4.37
CA VAL A 53 6.93 -22.79 -4.55
C VAL A 53 6.44 -24.20 -4.20
N MET A 54 6.59 -25.14 -5.13
CA MET A 54 6.22 -26.54 -4.94
C MET A 54 7.26 -27.29 -4.10
N MET A 55 6.85 -28.38 -3.44
CA MET A 55 7.79 -29.34 -2.84
C MET A 55 8.30 -30.28 -3.92
N VAL A 56 9.51 -30.81 -3.73
CA VAL A 56 10.07 -31.88 -4.57
C VAL A 56 10.33 -33.07 -3.66
N SER A 57 9.69 -34.21 -3.93
CA SER A 57 9.93 -35.43 -3.16
C SER A 57 11.33 -35.99 -3.39
N THR A 58 11.74 -36.96 -2.59
CA THR A 58 12.99 -37.72 -2.79
C THR A 58 13.05 -38.43 -4.14
N GLU A 59 11.89 -38.75 -4.72
CA GLU A 59 11.73 -39.35 -6.05
C GLU A 59 11.64 -38.31 -7.19
N GLY A 60 11.80 -37.02 -6.88
CA GLY A 60 11.75 -35.93 -7.85
C GLY A 60 10.34 -35.48 -8.24
N GLN A 61 9.30 -35.96 -7.56
CA GLN A 61 7.92 -35.59 -7.85
C GLN A 61 7.60 -34.17 -7.34
N ARG A 62 6.93 -33.37 -8.17
CA ARG A 62 6.51 -32.01 -7.83
C ARG A 62 5.18 -32.05 -7.10
N ILE A 63 5.15 -31.60 -5.85
CA ILE A 63 3.95 -31.64 -5.00
C ILE A 63 3.51 -30.19 -4.71
N PRO A 64 2.30 -29.77 -5.12
CA PRO A 64 1.80 -28.44 -4.79
C PRO A 64 1.56 -28.31 -3.28
N ARG A 65 1.79 -27.12 -2.73
CA ARG A 65 1.41 -26.81 -1.35
C ARG A 65 -0.09 -26.52 -1.27
N ALA A 66 -0.73 -27.00 -0.20
CA ALA A 66 -2.11 -26.67 0.09
C ALA A 66 -2.23 -25.19 0.51
N PRO A 67 -3.37 -24.53 0.25
CA PRO A 67 -3.69 -23.25 0.85
C PRO A 67 -3.71 -23.35 2.38
N VAL A 68 -3.28 -22.27 3.03
CA VAL A 68 -3.29 -22.13 4.49
C VAL A 68 -4.34 -21.10 4.88
N HIS A 69 -5.12 -21.41 5.91
CA HIS A 69 -6.29 -20.64 6.32
C HIS A 69 -6.00 -19.75 7.53
N ASN A 70 -6.84 -18.73 7.71
CA ASN A 70 -6.81 -17.85 8.89
C ASN A 70 -5.45 -17.17 9.11
N ILE A 71 -4.77 -16.81 8.03
CA ILE A 71 -3.47 -16.14 8.09
C ILE A 71 -3.68 -14.64 8.35
N PRO A 72 -3.10 -14.05 9.41
CA PRO A 72 -3.08 -12.61 9.57
C PRO A 72 -2.30 -11.94 8.44
N VAL A 73 -2.82 -10.81 7.96
CA VAL A 73 -2.16 -9.97 6.95
C VAL A 73 -1.45 -8.82 7.66
N PHE A 74 -0.16 -8.64 7.36
CA PHE A 74 0.63 -7.53 7.86
C PHE A 74 0.02 -6.18 7.44
N ARG A 75 -0.06 -5.25 8.39
CA ARG A 75 -0.42 -3.86 8.17
C ARG A 75 0.65 -2.99 8.80
N PHE A 76 1.19 -2.04 8.05
CA PHE A 76 2.11 -1.07 8.61
C PHE A 76 1.32 -0.09 9.48
N GLY A 77 1.41 -0.20 10.81
CA GLY A 77 0.59 0.59 11.72
C GLY A 77 1.03 0.55 13.18
N GLY A 78 0.50 1.48 13.96
CA GLY A 78 0.82 1.72 15.37
C GLY A 78 0.27 3.08 15.82
N GLY A 79 0.11 3.27 17.13
CA GLY A 79 -0.32 4.56 17.69
C GLY A 79 -1.70 5.06 17.23
N GLY A 80 -2.59 4.16 16.80
CA GLY A 80 -3.92 4.51 16.28
C GLY A 80 -4.01 4.67 14.76
N PHE A 81 -2.92 4.48 14.02
CA PHE A 81 -2.87 4.63 12.56
C PHE A 81 -2.40 3.34 11.88
N PHE A 82 -2.82 3.13 10.64
CA PHE A 82 -2.30 2.04 9.80
C PHE A 82 -2.45 2.34 8.30
N ILE A 83 -1.59 1.73 7.49
CA ILE A 83 -1.71 1.66 6.04
C ILE A 83 -2.46 0.38 5.68
N ARG A 84 -3.53 0.53 4.89
CA ARG A 84 -4.35 -0.57 4.36
C ARG A 84 -4.23 -0.63 2.85
N VAL A 85 -3.97 -1.83 2.32
CA VAL A 85 -4.09 -2.13 0.89
C VAL A 85 -5.33 -2.99 0.64
N PRO A 86 -6.09 -2.75 -0.45
CA PRO A 86 -7.34 -3.45 -0.72
C PRO A 86 -7.10 -4.81 -1.39
N LEU A 87 -6.68 -5.82 -0.62
CA LEU A 87 -6.33 -7.15 -1.13
C LEU A 87 -7.51 -7.88 -1.81
N LYS A 88 -7.20 -8.60 -2.88
CA LYS A 88 -8.12 -9.42 -3.67
C LYS A 88 -7.50 -10.79 -3.99
N PRO A 89 -8.31 -11.80 -4.35
CA PRO A 89 -7.80 -13.06 -4.87
C PRO A 89 -6.85 -12.83 -6.05
N GLY A 90 -5.69 -13.49 -6.03
CA GLY A 90 -4.64 -13.35 -7.04
C GLY A 90 -3.54 -12.36 -6.66
N ASP A 91 -3.73 -11.50 -5.66
CA ASP A 91 -2.67 -10.60 -5.19
C ASP A 91 -1.47 -11.39 -4.64
N PHE A 92 -0.28 -10.82 -4.81
CA PHE A 92 0.98 -11.45 -4.44
C PHE A 92 1.51 -10.95 -3.10
N GLY A 93 2.45 -11.71 -2.56
CA GLY A 93 3.15 -11.36 -1.34
C GLY A 93 4.06 -12.47 -0.85
N TRP A 94 4.50 -12.32 0.39
CA TRP A 94 5.36 -13.27 1.07
C TRP A 94 4.62 -13.88 2.24
N LEU A 95 4.67 -15.20 2.37
CA LEU A 95 4.17 -15.92 3.54
C LEU A 95 5.37 -16.25 4.43
N LYS A 96 5.38 -15.76 5.67
CA LYS A 96 6.44 -15.97 6.64
C LYS A 96 5.92 -16.78 7.82
N ALA A 97 6.48 -17.95 8.08
CA ALA A 97 6.18 -18.74 9.27
C ALA A 97 6.70 -18.06 10.54
N ASN A 98 5.87 -18.04 11.58
CA ASN A 98 6.31 -17.65 12.92
C ASN A 98 7.06 -18.78 13.62
N ASP A 99 7.74 -18.43 14.69
CA ASP A 99 8.57 -19.36 15.47
C ASP A 99 7.73 -20.40 16.22
N ARG A 100 6.51 -20.04 16.61
CA ARG A 100 5.56 -20.84 17.39
C ARG A 100 4.13 -20.57 16.91
N ASP A 101 3.21 -21.41 17.40
CA ASP A 101 1.78 -21.19 17.27
C ASP A 101 1.37 -19.84 17.88
N ILE A 102 0.68 -19.02 17.08
CA ILE A 102 0.23 -17.67 17.44
C ILE A 102 -1.29 -17.57 17.66
N SER A 103 -2.01 -18.70 17.58
CA SER A 103 -3.47 -18.71 17.54
C SER A 103 -4.12 -18.07 18.79
N LEU A 104 -3.64 -18.41 20.00
CA LEU A 104 -4.19 -17.88 21.25
C LEU A 104 -3.95 -16.38 21.41
N ILE A 105 -2.76 -15.89 21.04
CA ILE A 105 -2.43 -14.46 21.08
C ILE A 105 -3.44 -13.67 20.24
N PHE A 106 -3.77 -14.16 19.04
CA PHE A 106 -4.76 -13.50 18.20
C PHE A 106 -6.21 -13.68 18.68
N GLN A 107 -6.57 -14.81 19.27
CA GLN A 107 -7.91 -15.03 19.84
C GLN A 107 -8.17 -14.15 21.07
N ARG A 108 -7.13 -13.88 21.86
CA ARG A 108 -7.21 -13.10 23.11
C ARG A 108 -6.89 -11.62 22.95
N GLY A 109 -6.76 -11.13 21.71
CA GLY A 109 -6.57 -9.70 21.45
C GLY A 109 -5.16 -9.19 21.77
N GLY A 110 -4.13 -10.01 21.57
CA GLY A 110 -2.72 -9.62 21.77
C GLY A 110 -2.20 -9.79 23.19
N LEU A 111 -2.95 -10.51 24.05
CA LEU A 111 -2.48 -10.88 25.38
C LEU A 111 -1.42 -11.99 25.31
N GLU A 112 -0.49 -11.94 26.25
CA GLU A 112 0.53 -12.99 26.42
C GLU A 112 -0.13 -14.34 26.73
N ASP A 113 0.33 -15.39 26.06
CA ASP A 113 -0.14 -16.76 26.25
C ASP A 113 0.90 -17.79 25.78
N GLU A 114 0.71 -19.05 26.18
CA GLU A 114 1.50 -20.17 25.70
C GLU A 114 1.12 -20.59 24.27
N PRO A 115 2.02 -21.24 23.51
CA PRO A 115 1.65 -21.82 22.22
C PRO A 115 0.60 -22.92 22.37
N ASN A 116 -0.52 -22.83 21.66
CA ASN A 116 -1.60 -23.82 21.71
C ASN A 116 -1.17 -25.21 21.20
N THR A 117 -0.14 -25.25 20.35
CA THR A 117 0.41 -26.50 19.81
C THR A 117 1.94 -26.46 19.80
N HIS A 118 2.54 -27.64 19.63
CA HIS A 118 3.99 -27.81 19.55
C HIS A 118 4.56 -27.55 18.15
N ARG A 119 3.79 -26.92 17.23
CA ARG A 119 4.28 -26.60 15.89
C ARG A 119 5.40 -25.56 15.98
N LEU A 120 6.43 -25.78 15.17
CA LEU A 120 7.60 -24.92 15.07
C LEU A 120 7.74 -24.53 13.60
N LYS A 121 7.93 -23.23 13.33
CA LYS A 121 8.29 -22.75 11.99
C LYS A 121 7.39 -23.38 10.91
N SER A 122 6.07 -23.24 11.09
CA SER A 122 5.07 -23.80 10.19
C SER A 122 4.26 -22.69 9.53
N PHE A 123 3.95 -22.86 8.23
CA PHE A 123 3.09 -21.90 7.54
C PHE A 123 1.66 -21.84 8.11
N SER A 124 1.20 -22.85 8.86
CA SER A 124 -0.09 -22.81 9.58
C SER A 124 -0.19 -21.65 10.57
N ASP A 125 0.94 -21.18 11.08
CA ASP A 125 1.04 -20.11 12.06
C ASP A 125 1.78 -18.90 11.45
N ALA A 126 1.60 -18.64 10.17
CA ALA A 126 2.32 -17.61 9.43
C ALA A 126 1.69 -16.21 9.51
N MET A 127 2.41 -15.23 8.97
CA MET A 127 1.89 -13.92 8.59
C MET A 127 2.10 -13.70 7.09
N PHE A 128 1.13 -13.08 6.44
CA PHE A 128 1.21 -12.70 5.03
C PHE A 128 1.63 -11.23 4.89
N PHE A 129 2.63 -10.97 4.06
CA PHE A 129 3.14 -9.64 3.74
C PHE A 129 2.79 -9.32 2.29
N PRO A 130 1.79 -8.44 2.05
CA PRO A 130 1.46 -7.99 0.70
C PRO A 130 2.66 -7.38 0.01
N ASP A 131 2.89 -7.79 -1.24
CA ASP A 131 3.91 -7.21 -2.09
C ASP A 131 3.41 -7.29 -3.54
N SER A 132 3.57 -6.20 -4.28
CA SER A 132 3.25 -6.19 -5.70
C SER A 132 4.09 -7.21 -6.47
N VAL A 133 5.31 -7.53 -6.00
CA VAL A 133 6.32 -8.49 -6.53
C VAL A 133 6.75 -8.24 -7.99
N LYS A 134 5.86 -7.75 -8.86
CA LYS A 134 6.03 -7.44 -10.27
C LYS A 134 4.89 -6.54 -10.74
N GLY A 135 5.14 -5.72 -11.77
CA GLY A 135 4.08 -5.11 -12.56
C GLY A 135 3.64 -3.72 -12.12
N TRP A 136 4.53 -2.97 -11.45
CA TRP A 136 4.34 -1.55 -11.19
C TRP A 136 5.12 -0.71 -12.22
N MET A 137 4.56 0.45 -12.57
CA MET A 137 5.24 1.46 -13.36
C MET A 137 5.40 2.73 -12.52
N VAL A 138 6.63 3.21 -12.37
CA VAL A 138 6.90 4.55 -11.84
C VAL A 138 7.23 5.45 -13.03
N ASP A 139 6.46 6.52 -13.19
CA ASP A 139 6.75 7.55 -14.19
C ASP A 139 8.15 8.14 -13.94
N GLY A 140 8.93 8.35 -15.00
CA GLY A 140 10.28 8.91 -14.91
C GLY A 140 10.33 10.25 -14.18
N LYS A 141 9.24 11.03 -14.19
CA LYS A 141 9.14 12.28 -13.41
C LYS A 141 9.19 12.09 -11.89
N ASN A 142 8.93 10.87 -11.39
CA ASN A 142 8.85 10.51 -9.97
C ASN A 142 9.94 9.50 -9.55
N ILE A 143 10.95 9.24 -10.39
CA ILE A 143 11.95 8.20 -10.13
C ILE A 143 12.77 8.42 -8.85
N ASP A 144 13.00 9.69 -8.49
CA ASP A 144 13.75 10.09 -7.30
C ASP A 144 12.83 10.47 -6.12
N ALA A 145 11.54 10.16 -6.21
CA ALA A 145 10.56 10.45 -5.18
C ALA A 145 10.18 9.21 -4.36
N LEU A 146 9.78 9.45 -3.11
CA LEU A 146 8.97 8.46 -2.39
C LEU A 146 7.56 8.50 -2.96
N VAL A 147 7.03 7.35 -3.41
CA VAL A 147 5.71 7.27 -4.05
C VAL A 147 4.74 6.37 -3.29
N LEU A 148 3.48 6.80 -3.23
CA LEU A 148 2.30 5.98 -2.92
C LEU A 148 1.34 6.08 -4.11
N GLN A 149 1.15 4.98 -4.83
CA GLN A 149 0.46 5.03 -6.13
C GLN A 149 -0.35 3.76 -6.45
N SER A 150 -1.25 3.87 -7.43
CA SER A 150 -1.82 2.73 -8.13
C SER A 150 -0.74 2.00 -8.95
N LEU A 151 -0.96 0.71 -9.25
CA LEU A 151 0.01 -0.10 -9.99
C LEU A 151 0.27 0.44 -11.41
N ASP A 152 -0.74 1.06 -12.02
CA ASP A 152 -0.65 1.70 -13.33
C ASP A 152 -0.11 3.15 -13.28
N GLY A 153 0.09 3.71 -12.08
CA GLY A 153 0.58 5.07 -11.86
C GLY A 153 -0.43 6.18 -12.14
N SER A 154 -1.69 5.86 -12.45
CA SER A 154 -2.73 6.87 -12.75
C SER A 154 -3.08 7.77 -11.58
N VAL A 155 -2.94 7.28 -10.35
CA VAL A 155 -3.06 8.06 -9.12
C VAL A 155 -1.77 7.90 -8.33
N CYS A 156 -1.09 9.01 -8.03
CA CYS A 156 0.22 9.00 -7.38
C CYS A 156 0.39 10.20 -6.43
N LEU A 157 0.70 9.91 -5.17
CA LEU A 157 1.29 10.86 -4.24
C LEU A 157 2.80 10.69 -4.26
N ALA A 158 3.52 11.71 -4.72
CA ALA A 158 4.98 11.70 -4.85
C ALA A 158 5.61 12.78 -3.96
N LEU A 159 6.48 12.35 -3.04
CA LEU A 159 7.26 13.23 -2.18
C LEU A 159 8.70 13.33 -2.73
N HIS A 160 9.02 14.51 -3.26
CA HIS A 160 10.36 14.90 -3.70
C HIS A 160 11.08 15.66 -2.56
N ASN A 161 12.36 15.95 -2.75
CA ASN A 161 13.13 16.73 -1.77
C ASN A 161 12.64 18.18 -1.60
N ASP A 162 12.06 18.77 -2.64
CA ASP A 162 11.67 20.18 -2.70
C ASP A 162 10.17 20.42 -2.92
N LYS A 163 9.39 19.37 -3.21
CA LYS A 163 7.95 19.46 -3.47
C LYS A 163 7.19 18.17 -3.14
N CYS A 164 5.90 18.31 -2.91
CA CYS A 164 4.94 17.20 -2.86
C CYS A 164 3.97 17.36 -4.04
N VAL A 165 3.74 16.27 -4.79
CA VAL A 165 2.87 16.26 -5.96
C VAL A 165 1.80 15.19 -5.80
N LEU A 166 0.54 15.57 -6.02
CA LEU A 166 -0.57 14.64 -6.15
C LEU A 166 -1.07 14.66 -7.60
N ASP A 167 -0.70 13.63 -8.36
CA ASP A 167 -1.21 13.40 -9.70
C ASP A 167 -2.46 12.50 -9.61
N THR A 168 -3.59 13.01 -10.08
CA THR A 168 -4.86 12.26 -10.11
C THR A 168 -5.79 12.86 -11.18
N PRO A 169 -6.62 12.06 -11.87
CA PRO A 169 -7.65 12.57 -12.77
C PRO A 169 -8.71 13.45 -12.07
N VAL A 170 -9.03 13.13 -10.82
CA VAL A 170 -9.99 13.85 -9.98
C VAL A 170 -9.44 13.96 -8.57
N PHE A 171 -9.47 15.16 -8.00
CA PHE A 171 -9.16 15.41 -6.60
C PHE A 171 -10.40 15.95 -5.89
N GLU A 172 -10.96 15.16 -4.98
CA GLU A 172 -12.13 15.52 -4.19
C GLU A 172 -11.72 15.77 -2.74
N VAL A 173 -12.12 16.91 -2.18
CA VAL A 173 -11.76 17.32 -0.82
C VAL A 173 -13.03 17.45 0.03
N ASN A 174 -13.28 16.43 0.85
CA ASN A 174 -14.40 16.38 1.79
C ASN A 174 -13.94 16.82 3.18
N ALA A 175 -13.56 18.09 3.31
CA ALA A 175 -13.11 18.70 4.56
C ALA A 175 -14.08 19.78 5.05
N GLY A 176 -14.25 19.91 6.37
CA GLY A 176 -15.06 20.99 6.94
C GLY A 176 -14.45 22.38 6.71
N GLU A 177 -13.12 22.45 6.57
CA GLU A 177 -12.37 23.66 6.22
C GLU A 177 -11.11 23.25 5.44
N SER A 178 -10.71 24.07 4.47
CA SER A 178 -9.45 23.92 3.72
C SER A 178 -8.68 25.24 3.76
N ILE A 179 -7.46 25.22 4.33
CA ILE A 179 -6.63 26.41 4.53
C ILE A 179 -5.39 26.32 3.64
N PHE A 180 -5.16 27.38 2.84
CA PHE A 180 -3.94 27.56 2.04
C PHE A 180 -3.19 28.79 2.56
N ASN A 181 -2.10 28.59 3.31
CA ASN A 181 -1.31 29.68 3.90
C ASN A 181 -0.41 30.41 2.89
N GLY A 182 -0.23 29.83 1.70
CA GLY A 182 0.57 30.40 0.62
C GLY A 182 -0.29 30.81 -0.57
N ASN A 183 0.38 31.18 -1.66
CA ASN A 183 -0.31 31.52 -2.90
C ASN A 183 -1.03 30.30 -3.49
N LEU A 184 -2.27 30.50 -3.92
CA LEU A 184 -3.04 29.52 -4.68
C LEU A 184 -3.09 29.91 -6.15
N THR A 185 -2.72 28.99 -7.04
CA THR A 185 -2.86 29.15 -8.50
C THR A 185 -3.84 28.11 -9.02
N VAL A 186 -4.88 28.56 -9.74
CA VAL A 186 -5.86 27.70 -10.42
C VAL A 186 -5.74 27.95 -11.92
N ASN A 187 -5.21 26.98 -12.66
CA ASN A 187 -5.02 27.08 -14.11
C ASN A 187 -6.31 26.85 -14.91
N GLY A 188 -7.32 26.24 -14.28
CA GLY A 188 -8.63 25.96 -14.88
C GLY A 188 -9.71 26.94 -14.43
N ASN A 189 -10.96 26.56 -14.68
CA ASN A 189 -12.11 27.32 -14.21
C ASN A 189 -12.23 27.24 -12.68
N HIS A 190 -12.70 28.33 -12.05
CA HIS A 190 -12.97 28.40 -10.63
C HIS A 190 -14.44 28.74 -10.39
N GLN A 191 -15.13 27.90 -9.63
CA GLN A 191 -16.53 28.08 -9.25
C GLN A 191 -16.64 27.97 -7.73
N ILE A 192 -17.36 28.92 -7.12
CA ILE A 192 -17.66 28.94 -5.69
C ILE A 192 -19.18 28.92 -5.54
N ASN A 193 -19.70 27.97 -4.77
CA ASN A 193 -21.10 27.95 -4.37
C ASN A 193 -21.22 28.48 -2.94
N GLY A 194 -21.43 29.79 -2.82
CA GLY A 194 -21.41 30.52 -1.56
C GLY A 194 -20.73 31.87 -1.72
N ASN A 195 -20.45 32.52 -0.59
CA ASN A 195 -19.76 33.81 -0.61
C ASN A 195 -18.27 33.63 -0.91
N SER A 196 -17.69 34.62 -1.60
CA SER A 196 -16.26 34.73 -1.82
C SER A 196 -15.80 36.12 -1.38
N ASP A 197 -15.06 36.16 -0.28
CA ASP A 197 -14.49 37.40 0.25
C ASP A 197 -13.02 37.49 -0.15
N SER A 198 -12.67 38.54 -0.90
CA SER A 198 -11.29 38.82 -1.32
C SER A 198 -10.79 40.10 -0.66
N ASN A 199 -9.74 40.00 0.16
CA ASN A 199 -9.20 41.11 0.95
C ASN A 199 -7.69 41.27 0.73
N GLY A 200 -7.17 42.48 0.96
CA GLY A 200 -5.73 42.76 0.96
C GLY A 200 -5.05 42.83 -0.41
N GLY A 201 -5.83 42.83 -1.51
CA GLY A 201 -5.30 42.87 -2.87
C GLY A 201 -6.29 43.40 -3.91
N THR A 202 -5.93 43.26 -5.20
CA THR A 202 -6.75 43.69 -6.34
C THR A 202 -7.47 42.51 -6.99
N MET A 203 -8.74 42.68 -7.39
CA MET A 203 -9.42 41.74 -8.28
C MET A 203 -9.33 42.24 -9.72
N ARG A 204 -8.82 41.42 -10.64
CA ARG A 204 -8.65 41.80 -12.05
C ARG A 204 -9.24 40.76 -13.00
N HIS A 205 -9.80 41.23 -14.11
CA HIS A 205 -10.25 40.40 -15.23
C HIS A 205 -9.68 40.96 -16.53
N ASN A 206 -8.95 40.14 -17.29
CA ASN A 206 -8.23 40.55 -18.52
C ASN A 206 -7.38 41.82 -18.32
N GLY A 207 -6.68 41.89 -17.19
CA GLY A 207 -5.82 43.03 -16.84
C GLY A 207 -6.58 44.30 -16.39
N LYS A 208 -7.91 44.32 -16.40
CA LYS A 208 -8.72 45.44 -15.89
C LYS A 208 -9.08 45.21 -14.44
N ASN A 209 -9.11 46.28 -13.64
CA ASN A 209 -9.58 46.22 -12.27
C ASN A 209 -11.11 46.02 -12.23
N ILE A 210 -11.57 45.07 -11.42
CA ILE A 210 -12.98 44.78 -11.14
C ILE A 210 -13.27 44.81 -9.62
N GLY A 211 -12.34 45.35 -8.84
CA GLY A 211 -12.44 45.49 -7.38
C GLY A 211 -13.23 46.73 -6.93
N ALA A 212 -12.95 47.15 -5.70
CA ALA A 212 -13.69 48.19 -4.96
C ALA A 212 -13.65 49.59 -5.61
N ASP A 213 -12.62 49.87 -6.40
CA ASP A 213 -12.37 51.15 -7.07
C ASP A 213 -12.57 51.08 -8.59
N HIS A 214 -13.28 50.07 -9.12
CA HIS A 214 -13.65 50.06 -10.54
C HIS A 214 -14.64 51.21 -10.84
N LEU A 215 -14.47 51.86 -11.99
CA LEU A 215 -15.25 53.04 -12.38
C LEU A 215 -15.79 52.91 -13.80
N HIS A 216 -16.96 53.51 -14.04
CA HIS A 216 -17.55 53.68 -15.36
C HIS A 216 -17.50 55.16 -15.76
N GLY A 217 -16.78 55.47 -16.85
CA GLY A 217 -16.66 56.81 -17.41
C GLY A 217 -17.58 57.05 -18.61
N GLY A 218 -17.63 58.30 -19.10
CA GLY A 218 -18.36 58.65 -20.32
C GLY A 218 -19.88 58.76 -20.17
N VAL A 219 -20.38 58.92 -18.94
CA VAL A 219 -21.81 59.02 -18.63
C VAL A 219 -22.19 60.44 -18.20
N GLN A 220 -23.39 60.89 -18.58
CA GLN A 220 -24.02 62.07 -17.97
C GLN A 220 -24.62 61.64 -16.62
N ARG A 221 -24.20 62.28 -15.53
CA ARG A 221 -24.70 61.96 -14.19
C ARG A 221 -26.15 62.45 -14.04
N GLY A 222 -27.06 61.54 -13.70
CA GLY A 222 -28.43 61.84 -13.28
C GLY A 222 -28.57 61.92 -11.76
N SER A 223 -29.80 62.17 -11.28
CA SER A 223 -30.16 62.15 -9.84
C SER A 223 -30.52 60.76 -9.33
N ASP A 224 -30.73 59.79 -10.23
CA ASP A 224 -31.34 58.50 -9.91
C ASP A 224 -30.32 57.36 -10.02
N ASN A 225 -30.53 56.30 -9.25
CA ASN A 225 -29.74 55.07 -9.36
C ASN A 225 -30.27 54.19 -10.49
N THR A 226 -29.37 53.42 -11.12
CA THR A 226 -29.79 52.38 -12.07
C THR A 226 -30.66 51.34 -11.35
N GLY A 227 -31.58 50.72 -12.08
CA GLY A 227 -32.27 49.53 -11.59
C GLY A 227 -31.32 48.35 -11.38
N ASN A 228 -31.85 47.24 -10.89
CA ASN A 228 -31.10 46.00 -10.80
C ASN A 228 -30.59 45.57 -12.20
N PRO A 229 -29.39 44.98 -12.30
CA PRO A 229 -28.96 44.34 -13.54
C PRO A 229 -30.02 43.34 -14.03
N LEU A 230 -30.31 43.36 -15.34
CA LEU A 230 -31.18 42.39 -16.01
C LEU A 230 -30.42 41.11 -16.37
#